data_AF-A0AAN3ZM83-F1
#
_entry.id   AF-A0AAN3ZM83-F1
#
_cell.length_a   1.000
_cell.length_b   1.000
_cell.length_c   1.000
_cell.angle_alpha   90.00
_cell.angle_beta   90.00
_cell.angle_gamma   90.00
#
_symmetry.space_group_name_H-M   'P 1'
#
loop_
_entity.id
_entity.type
_entity.pdbx_description
1 polymer ?
#
loop_
_entity_poly.entity_id
_entity_poly.type
_entity_poly.pdbx_seq_one_letter_code
_entity_poly.pdbx_strand_id
1 'polypeptide(L)'
;ADASAPARSSRQEYSPEFEQAWQEYPKRAGGNSKSAAFKAWKARIREGIKPETMLDGVKRYAAWVRATGNTGTQFVKQAATFFGPDRHFEDFWQQPAAPGGGRQRQVDVLAGLGAMSDKFGKSSDKLTF
;
A
#
# COMPACT_ATOMS: atom_id res chain seq x y z
N ALA A 1 3.19 15.90 -26.98
CA ALA A 1 3.43 14.45 -26.81
C ALA A 1 4.43 14.30 -25.69
N ASP A 2 3.97 13.90 -24.51
CA ASP A 2 4.83 13.72 -23.33
C ASP A 2 5.62 12.42 -23.49
N ALA A 3 6.92 12.56 -23.72
CA ALA A 3 7.83 11.48 -24.03
C ALA A 3 8.14 10.67 -22.77
N SER A 4 7.44 9.54 -22.59
CA SER A 4 7.81 8.49 -21.64
C SER A 4 9.15 7.86 -22.07
N ALA A 5 10.26 8.44 -21.61
CA ALA A 5 11.60 7.97 -21.91
C ALA A 5 11.83 6.53 -21.38
N PRO A 6 12.24 5.56 -22.21
CA PRO A 6 12.68 4.26 -21.73
C PRO A 6 14.11 4.42 -21.21
N ALA A 7 14.24 4.73 -19.92
CA ALA A 7 15.53 4.77 -19.26
C ALA A 7 16.12 3.34 -19.19
N ARG A 8 17.01 3.07 -20.15
CA ARG A 8 18.09 2.06 -20.17
C ARG A 8 18.22 1.22 -18.90
N SER A 9 17.79 -0.04 -18.94
CA SER A 9 18.25 -1.09 -18.01
C SER A 9 18.94 -2.21 -18.77
N SER A 10 20.16 -1.94 -19.21
CA SER A 10 21.07 -2.94 -19.73
C SER A 10 21.36 -4.03 -18.70
N ARG A 11 21.08 -5.29 -19.06
CA ARG A 11 21.65 -6.56 -18.54
C ARG A 11 21.18 -7.09 -17.18
N GLN A 12 19.95 -6.83 -16.76
CA GLN A 12 19.24 -7.76 -15.88
C GLN A 12 18.01 -8.24 -16.63
N GLU A 13 18.13 -9.42 -17.24
CA GLU A 13 17.00 -10.10 -17.86
C GLU A 13 16.05 -10.51 -16.73
N TYR A 14 15.03 -9.69 -16.55
CA TYR A 14 13.96 -9.95 -15.60
C TYR A 14 13.03 -10.98 -16.22
N SER A 15 12.56 -11.94 -15.42
CA SER A 15 11.55 -12.90 -15.87
C SER A 15 10.26 -12.14 -16.22
N PRO A 16 9.54 -12.50 -17.29
CA PRO A 16 8.29 -11.82 -17.66
C PRO A 16 7.27 -11.81 -16.51
N GLU A 17 7.21 -12.88 -15.72
CA GLU A 17 6.34 -13.00 -14.55
C GLU A 17 6.74 -12.03 -13.43
N PHE A 18 8.04 -11.79 -13.25
CA PHE A 18 8.53 -10.78 -12.31
C PHE A 18 8.20 -9.38 -12.80
N GLU A 19 8.29 -9.11 -14.10
CA GLU A 19 7.90 -7.82 -14.66
C GLU A 19 6.41 -7.56 -14.49
N GLN A 20 5.56 -8.56 -14.74
CA GLN A 20 4.14 -8.49 -14.44
C GLN A 20 3.89 -8.21 -12.96
N ALA A 21 4.55 -8.94 -12.06
CA ALA A 21 4.44 -8.71 -10.62
C ALA A 21 4.91 -7.30 -10.23
N TRP A 22 5.95 -6.78 -10.89
CA TRP A 22 6.47 -5.44 -10.63
C TRP A 22 5.49 -4.34 -11.07
N GLN A 23 4.80 -4.51 -12.20
CA GLN A 23 3.78 -3.56 -12.67
C GLN A 23 2.54 -3.56 -11.77
N GLU A 24 2.14 -4.72 -11.28
CA GLU A 24 0.99 -4.86 -10.37
C GLU A 24 1.30 -4.36 -8.95
N TYR A 25 2.58 -4.35 -8.56
CA TYR A 25 2.99 -3.97 -7.23
C TYR A 25 2.61 -2.51 -6.91
N PRO A 26 1.94 -2.24 -5.77
CA PRO A 26 1.48 -0.89 -5.45
C PRO A 26 2.64 0.09 -5.35
N LYS A 27 2.44 1.31 -5.87
CA LYS A 27 3.44 2.39 -5.78
C LYS A 27 3.69 2.75 -4.32
N ARG A 28 4.96 2.91 -3.95
CA ARG A 28 5.42 3.31 -2.62
C ARG A 28 6.05 4.71 -2.69
N ALA A 29 5.87 5.53 -1.66
CA ALA A 29 6.73 6.70 -1.43
C ALA A 29 8.05 6.29 -0.75
N GLY A 30 9.17 6.74 -1.31
CA GLY A 30 10.51 6.35 -0.88
C GLY A 30 11.11 5.24 -1.76
N GLY A 31 12.35 4.84 -1.47
CA GLY A 31 13.10 3.96 -2.36
C GLY A 31 12.55 2.52 -2.39
N ASN A 32 12.30 1.97 -3.58
CA ASN A 32 11.96 0.55 -3.80
C ASN A 32 12.86 -0.03 -4.90
N SER A 33 13.84 -0.87 -4.51
CA SER A 33 14.86 -1.36 -5.45
C SER A 33 14.39 -2.60 -6.21
N LYS A 34 14.13 -2.45 -7.52
CA LYS A 34 13.72 -3.56 -8.43
C LYS A 34 14.73 -4.70 -8.45
N SER A 35 16.04 -4.40 -8.42
CA SER A 35 17.10 -5.42 -8.44
C SER A 35 17.16 -6.24 -7.14
N ALA A 36 16.94 -5.61 -5.99
CA ALA A 36 16.86 -6.30 -4.70
C ALA A 36 15.62 -7.20 -4.62
N ALA A 37 14.48 -6.70 -5.11
CA ALA A 37 13.24 -7.49 -5.23
C ALA A 37 13.43 -8.70 -6.14
N PHE A 38 14.10 -8.53 -7.29
CA PHE A 38 14.37 -9.63 -8.20
C PHE A 38 15.32 -10.69 -7.62
N LYS A 39 16.33 -10.26 -6.84
CA LYS A 39 17.20 -11.19 -6.12
C LYS A 39 16.40 -12.07 -5.15
N ALA A 40 15.47 -11.47 -4.41
CA ALA A 40 14.59 -12.17 -3.49
C ALA A 40 13.61 -13.11 -4.23
N TRP A 41 12.99 -12.65 -5.31
CA TRP A 41 12.15 -13.45 -6.22
C TRP A 41 12.85 -14.70 -6.74
N LYS A 42 14.08 -14.56 -7.27
CA LYS A 42 14.87 -15.70 -7.75
C LYS A 42 15.20 -16.70 -6.65
N ALA A 43 15.39 -16.24 -5.40
CA ALA A 43 15.61 -17.14 -4.28
C ALA A 43 14.37 -18.03 -4.05
N ARG A 44 13.16 -17.47 -4.16
CA ARG A 44 11.91 -18.23 -4.03
C ARG A 44 11.71 -19.25 -5.15
N ILE A 45 12.04 -18.90 -6.39
CA ILE A 45 12.03 -19.86 -7.51
C ILE A 45 12.97 -21.04 -7.21
N ARG A 46 14.17 -20.77 -6.66
CA ARG A 46 15.14 -21.81 -6.31
C ARG A 46 14.68 -22.72 -5.16
N GLU A 47 13.78 -22.23 -4.30
CA GLU A 47 13.13 -23.04 -3.27
C GLU A 47 11.92 -23.83 -3.80
N GLY A 48 11.57 -23.68 -5.08
CA GLY A 48 10.43 -24.37 -5.70
C GLY A 48 9.11 -23.60 -5.64
N ILE A 49 9.11 -22.34 -5.21
CA ILE A 49 7.91 -21.49 -5.26
C ILE A 49 7.65 -21.08 -6.70
N LYS A 50 6.41 -21.30 -7.15
CA LYS A 50 5.99 -20.91 -8.51
C LYS A 50 5.91 -19.38 -8.63
N PRO A 51 6.35 -18.81 -9.77
CA PRO A 51 6.22 -17.38 -10.01
C PRO A 51 4.77 -16.90 -9.96
N GLU A 52 3.83 -17.74 -10.39
CA GLU A 52 2.39 -17.47 -10.33
C GLU A 52 1.89 -17.27 -8.90
N THR A 53 2.36 -18.05 -7.93
CA THR A 53 2.00 -17.91 -6.52
C THR A 53 2.43 -16.57 -5.96
N MET A 54 3.64 -16.13 -6.32
CA MET A 54 4.13 -14.81 -5.91
C MET A 54 3.36 -13.67 -6.59
N LEU A 55 3.03 -13.81 -7.88
CA LEU A 55 2.22 -12.85 -8.62
C LEU A 55 0.80 -12.72 -8.03
N ASP A 56 0.16 -13.83 -7.68
CA ASP A 56 -1.14 -13.83 -7.02
C ASP A 56 -1.10 -13.11 -5.66
N GLY A 57 -0.06 -13.37 -4.87
CA GLY A 57 0.20 -12.64 -3.63
C GLY A 57 0.34 -11.13 -3.84
N VAL A 58 1.03 -10.70 -4.91
CA VAL A 58 1.11 -9.26 -5.27
C VAL A 58 -0.27 -8.69 -5.59
N LYS A 59 -1.09 -9.39 -6.36
CA LYS A 59 -2.45 -8.92 -6.72
C LYS A 59 -3.31 -8.75 -5.47
N ARG A 60 -3.28 -9.73 -4.55
CA ARG A 60 -3.98 -9.65 -3.26
C ARG A 60 -3.49 -8.45 -2.44
N TYR A 61 -2.16 -8.28 -2.35
CA TYR A 61 -1.56 -7.17 -1.63
C TYR A 61 -1.93 -5.81 -2.25
N ALA A 62 -1.84 -5.68 -3.56
CA ALA A 62 -2.19 -4.46 -4.29
C ALA A 62 -3.66 -4.08 -4.05
N ALA A 63 -4.56 -5.06 -4.05
CA ALA A 63 -5.96 -4.81 -3.77
C ALA A 63 -6.20 -4.37 -2.32
N TRP A 64 -5.50 -4.96 -1.34
CA TRP A 64 -5.54 -4.51 0.06
C TRP A 64 -5.02 -3.08 0.21
N VAL A 65 -3.87 -2.75 -0.37
CA VAL A 65 -3.29 -1.39 -0.32
C VAL A 65 -4.21 -0.34 -0.95
N ARG A 66 -4.90 -0.71 -2.03
CA ARG A 66 -5.93 0.14 -2.66
C ARG A 66 -7.13 0.31 -1.74
N ALA A 67 -7.64 -0.78 -1.16
CA ALA A 67 -8.80 -0.76 -0.26
C ALA A 67 -8.54 0.04 1.03
N THR A 68 -7.32 0.01 1.57
CA THR A 68 -6.94 0.79 2.76
C THR A 68 -6.51 2.22 2.43
N GLY A 69 -6.48 2.64 1.17
CA GLY A 69 -6.04 3.97 0.77
C GLY A 69 -4.52 4.23 0.97
N ASN A 70 -3.71 3.19 1.10
CA ASN A 70 -2.27 3.31 1.39
C ASN A 70 -1.41 3.44 0.13
N THR A 71 -2.00 3.47 -1.06
CA THR A 71 -1.27 3.57 -2.33
C THR A 71 -0.45 4.86 -2.38
N GLY A 72 0.82 4.78 -2.78
CA GLY A 72 1.71 5.93 -2.87
C GLY A 72 2.25 6.42 -1.54
N THR A 73 1.98 5.73 -0.43
CA THR A 73 2.50 6.09 0.90
C THR A 73 3.79 5.33 1.23
N GLN A 74 4.47 5.76 2.30
CA GLN A 74 5.61 5.04 2.87
C GLN A 74 5.24 3.70 3.54
N PHE A 75 3.94 3.49 3.81
CA PHE A 75 3.41 2.28 4.45
C PHE A 75 3.30 1.09 3.48
N VAL A 76 3.34 1.34 2.17
CA VAL A 76 3.45 0.26 1.18
C VAL A 76 4.75 -0.49 1.41
N LYS A 77 4.68 -1.80 1.61
CA LYS A 77 5.82 -2.66 1.92
C LYS A 77 6.83 -2.65 0.77
N GLN A 78 8.12 -2.69 1.08
CA GLN A 78 9.16 -2.81 0.06
C GLN A 78 9.05 -4.14 -0.68
N ALA A 79 9.21 -4.13 -2.00
CA ALA A 79 9.09 -5.36 -2.80
C ALA A 79 10.18 -6.39 -2.43
N ALA A 80 11.38 -5.93 -2.06
CA ALA A 80 12.45 -6.82 -1.59
C ALA A 80 12.11 -7.54 -0.28
N THR A 81 11.44 -6.87 0.65
CA THR A 81 10.93 -7.50 1.87
C THR A 81 9.76 -8.41 1.55
N PHE A 82 8.89 -8.01 0.62
CA PHE A 82 7.71 -8.79 0.24
C PHE A 82 8.06 -10.17 -0.35
N PHE A 83 9.06 -10.23 -1.24
CA PHE A 83 9.59 -11.49 -1.79
C PHE A 83 10.71 -12.09 -0.93
N GLY A 84 10.95 -11.54 0.26
CA GLY A 84 12.00 -11.93 1.19
C GLY A 84 11.80 -13.33 1.79
N PRO A 85 12.70 -13.75 2.69
CA PRO A 85 12.62 -15.06 3.37
C PRO A 85 11.35 -15.26 4.18
N ASP A 86 10.70 -14.18 4.63
CA ASP A 86 9.43 -14.23 5.36
C ASP A 86 8.20 -14.47 4.46
N ARG A 87 8.39 -14.49 3.13
CA ARG A 87 7.38 -14.87 2.13
C ARG A 87 6.03 -14.17 2.31
N HIS A 88 6.03 -12.84 2.47
CA HIS A 88 4.81 -12.06 2.65
C HIS A 88 3.77 -12.18 1.52
N PHE A 89 4.13 -12.71 0.35
CA PHE A 89 3.17 -13.06 -0.70
C PHE A 89 2.23 -14.21 -0.32
N GLU A 90 2.58 -15.02 0.69
CA GLU A 90 1.74 -16.08 1.24
C GLU A 90 0.72 -15.56 2.27
N ASP A 91 0.91 -14.33 2.76
CA ASP A 91 0.04 -13.75 3.79
C ASP A 91 -1.39 -13.54 3.27
N PHE A 92 -2.35 -13.61 4.19
CA PHE A 92 -3.77 -13.40 3.91
C PHE A 92 -4.06 -11.90 3.89
N TRP A 93 -3.73 -11.24 2.79
CA TRP A 93 -4.08 -9.83 2.51
C TRP A 93 -5.58 -9.66 2.24
N GLN A 94 -6.38 -9.87 3.28
CA GLN A 94 -7.84 -9.80 3.21
C GLN A 94 -8.28 -8.35 3.05
N GLN A 95 -8.91 -8.04 1.91
CA GLN A 95 -9.46 -6.71 1.68
C GLN A 95 -10.50 -6.41 2.77
N PRO A 96 -10.43 -5.25 3.45
CA PRO A 96 -11.49 -4.84 4.34
C PRO A 96 -12.80 -4.83 3.55
N ALA A 97 -13.87 -5.42 4.10
CA ALA A 97 -15.17 -5.46 3.45
C ALA A 97 -15.56 -4.04 3.04
N ALA A 98 -15.81 -3.82 1.76
CA ALA A 98 -16.19 -2.51 1.26
C ALA A 98 -17.42 -2.00 2.03
N PRO A 99 -17.43 -0.75 2.53
CA PRO A 99 -18.64 -0.19 3.09
C PRO A 99 -19.61 0.10 1.94
N GLY A 100 -20.57 -0.81 1.69
CA GLY A 100 -21.49 -0.65 0.56
C GLY A 100 -22.67 -1.62 0.45
N GLY A 101 -23.57 -1.63 1.45
CA GLY A 101 -25.03 -1.76 1.21
C GLY A 101 -25.74 -3.09 1.54
N GLY A 102 -26.42 -3.17 2.71
CA GLY A 102 -27.45 -4.20 2.96
C GLY A 102 -27.87 -4.50 4.41
N ARG A 103 -28.51 -3.54 5.11
CA ARG A 103 -29.49 -3.64 6.23
C ARG A 103 -29.43 -4.77 7.31
N GLN A 104 -29.35 -4.28 8.56
CA GLN A 104 -29.78 -4.81 9.89
C GLN A 104 -28.83 -5.80 10.60
N ARG A 105 -28.34 -5.52 11.82
CA ARG A 105 -29.13 -5.20 13.03
C ARG A 105 -28.48 -4.15 13.96
N GLN A 106 -29.33 -3.20 14.34
CA GLN A 106 -29.38 -2.40 15.58
C GLN A 106 -28.37 -2.73 16.70
N VAL A 107 -27.50 -1.77 17.00
CA VAL A 107 -27.11 -1.42 18.37
C VAL A 107 -27.24 0.10 18.52
N ASP A 108 -28.43 0.53 18.91
CA ASP A 108 -28.64 1.83 19.53
C ASP A 108 -28.17 1.74 21.01
N VAL A 109 -27.94 2.88 21.68
CA VAL A 109 -27.28 3.13 22.98
C VAL A 109 -25.78 3.49 22.83
N LEU A 110 -25.29 4.72 23.09
CA LEU A 110 -25.87 5.94 23.63
C LEU A 110 -24.90 7.11 23.31
N ALA A 111 -25.28 8.03 22.42
CA ALA A 111 -24.61 9.33 22.28
C ALA A 111 -25.52 10.40 22.91
N GLY A 112 -25.30 10.64 24.21
CA GLY A 112 -25.92 11.73 24.95
C GLY A 112 -25.17 13.04 24.73
N LEU A 113 -25.77 13.91 23.93
CA LEU A 113 -25.92 15.37 24.09
C LEU A 113 -24.97 16.14 25.04
N GLY A 114 -24.34 17.18 24.49
CA GLY A 114 -23.80 18.35 25.21
C GLY A 114 -22.92 19.17 24.25
N ALA A 115 -23.42 20.13 23.46
CA ALA A 115 -23.94 21.43 23.87
C ALA A 115 -23.09 22.10 24.97
N MET A 116 -22.22 23.05 24.58
CA MET A 116 -22.15 24.39 25.18
C MET A 116 -21.07 25.26 24.50
N SER A 117 -21.56 26.38 23.97
CA SER A 117 -20.82 27.54 23.51
C SER A 117 -20.52 28.45 24.69
N ASP A 118 -19.26 28.64 25.09
CA ASP A 118 -18.84 29.75 25.95
C ASP A 118 -17.37 30.09 25.63
N LYS A 119 -17.07 31.18 24.91
CA LYS A 119 -16.81 32.52 25.47
C LYS A 119 -15.44 32.59 26.14
N PHE A 120 -14.42 33.10 25.44
CA PHE A 120 -13.46 34.10 25.95
C PHE A 120 -12.46 34.49 24.84
N GLY A 121 -12.46 35.77 24.47
CA GLY A 121 -11.57 36.33 23.45
C GLY A 121 -11.76 37.85 23.31
N LYS A 122 -11.90 38.53 24.46
CA LYS A 122 -11.92 39.99 24.57
C LYS A 122 -10.78 40.38 25.49
N SER A 123 -9.66 40.85 24.95
CA SER A 123 -9.11 42.12 25.38
C SER A 123 -8.13 42.61 24.34
N SER A 124 -8.52 43.74 23.77
CA SER A 124 -7.71 44.67 23.02
C SER A 124 -7.14 45.70 24.00
N ASP A 125 -5.83 45.76 24.13
CA ASP A 125 -5.08 46.90 24.66
C ASP A 125 -3.83 47.03 23.76
N LYS A 126 -3.82 47.96 22.80
CA LYS A 126 -3.27 49.32 22.91
C LYS A 126 -1.83 49.30 23.44
N LEU A 127 -0.84 49.63 22.60
CA LEU A 127 -0.30 51.00 22.51
C LEU A 127 0.81 51.10 21.47
N THR A 128 0.72 52.17 20.68
CA THR A 128 1.77 52.83 19.91
C THR A 128 2.79 53.47 20.85
N PHE A 129 4.08 53.33 20.54
CA PHE A 129 5.03 54.44 20.56
C PHE A 129 6.11 54.18 19.51
#